data_AF-A0ABD1T5J6-F1
#
_entry.id   AF-A0ABD1T5J6-F1
#
_cell.length_a   1.000
_cell.length_b   1.000
_cell.length_c   1.000
_cell.angle_alpha   90.00
_cell.angle_beta   90.00
_cell.angle_gamma   90.00
#
_symmetry.space_group_name_H-M   'P 1'
#
loop_
_entity.id
_entity.type
_entity.pdbx_description
1 polymer ?
#
loop_
_entity_poly.entity_id
_entity_poly.type
_entity_poly.pdbx_seq_one_letter_code
_entity_poly.pdbx_strand_id
1 'polypeptide(L)'
;MGTLVGHVAPGFGFFIIGLWHLLNHIKNHAINPKSYTSLPWFPTSKIRYLELILIMAGCTMSIAMELFIGPDRHQPLDRDGTIPSNHLHNFEHSSISITLFMYAAFSIVLDKIAPPAQYGLTHLLGSIAFGQQLLLFHLHSTDHMGVEGQYHWLLQIAIFISLVTTLLGINYPKSFLNSFARSLSNMFQGVWLMVMGFMLWTPQFIPKGCFMNLEEGHKVVRCHEEEALEL
;
A
#
# COMPACT_ATOMS: atom_id res chain seq x y z
N MET A 1 9.26 -3.53 7.72
CA MET A 1 10.28 -4.56 7.38
C MET A 1 9.69 -5.72 6.60
N GLY A 2 10.47 -6.27 5.66
CA GLY A 2 10.09 -7.41 4.83
C GLY A 2 9.90 -8.69 5.64
N THR A 3 8.70 -8.88 6.16
CA THR A 3 8.31 -10.05 6.94
C THR A 3 6.99 -10.57 6.40
N LEU A 4 6.66 -11.83 6.70
CA LEU A 4 5.37 -12.42 6.35
C LEU A 4 4.21 -11.52 6.82
N VAL A 5 4.21 -11.16 8.10
CA VAL A 5 3.13 -10.34 8.70
C VAL A 5 3.18 -8.91 8.15
N GLY A 6 4.38 -8.35 7.97
CA GLY A 6 4.59 -7.01 7.42
C GLY A 6 4.08 -6.84 6.00
N HIS A 7 3.93 -7.92 5.23
CA HIS A 7 3.32 -7.89 3.91
C HIS A 7 1.84 -8.31 3.91
N VAL A 8 1.50 -9.38 4.64
CA VAL A 8 0.14 -9.92 4.65
C VAL A 8 -0.85 -8.98 5.33
N ALA A 9 -0.48 -8.35 6.45
CA ALA A 9 -1.38 -7.46 7.18
C ALA A 9 -1.78 -6.20 6.38
N PRO A 10 -0.83 -5.39 5.83
CA PRO A 10 -1.22 -4.27 4.96
C PRO A 10 -1.87 -4.76 3.66
N GLY A 11 -1.43 -5.90 3.11
CA GLY A 11 -2.05 -6.51 1.94
C GLY A 11 -3.54 -6.80 2.15
N PHE A 12 -3.90 -7.37 3.30
CA PHE A 12 -5.30 -7.59 3.67
C PHE A 12 -6.09 -6.28 3.80
N GLY A 13 -5.48 -5.23 4.36
CA GLY A 13 -6.07 -3.90 4.42
C GLY A 13 -6.40 -3.32 3.04
N PHE A 14 -5.43 -3.29 2.13
CA PHE A 14 -5.63 -2.86 0.74
C PHE A 14 -6.68 -3.72 0.02
N PHE A 15 -6.68 -5.03 0.25
CA PHE A 15 -7.67 -5.94 -0.32
C PHE A 15 -9.09 -5.59 0.12
N ILE A 16 -9.34 -5.44 1.43
CA ILE A 16 -10.66 -5.08 1.95
C ILE A 16 -11.11 -3.74 1.41
N ILE A 17 -10.26 -2.71 1.44
CA ILE A 17 -10.61 -1.36 0.99
C ILE A 17 -10.87 -1.35 -0.52
N GLY A 18 -10.03 -2.02 -1.31
CA GLY A 18 -10.20 -2.15 -2.76
C GLY A 18 -11.48 -2.90 -3.13
N LEU A 19 -11.77 -4.01 -2.45
CA LEU A 19 -13.01 -4.77 -2.65
C LEU A 19 -14.24 -3.96 -2.23
N TRP A 20 -14.16 -3.25 -1.11
CA TRP A 20 -15.20 -2.33 -0.64
C TRP A 20 -15.51 -1.25 -1.68
N HIS A 21 -14.49 -0.62 -2.26
CA HIS A 21 -14.65 0.35 -3.35
C HIS A 21 -15.27 -0.30 -4.58
N LEU A 22 -14.75 -1.46 -5.00
CA LEU A 22 -15.18 -2.16 -6.19
C LEU A 22 -16.68 -2.48 -6.12
N LEU A 23 -17.13 -3.09 -5.02
CA LEU A 23 -18.53 -3.45 -4.81
C LEU A 23 -19.45 -2.22 -4.78
N ASN A 24 -19.04 -1.14 -4.10
CA ASN A 24 -19.85 0.08 -4.05
C ASN A 24 -19.93 0.80 -5.40
N HIS A 25 -18.83 0.87 -6.15
CA HIS A 25 -18.86 1.44 -7.50
C HIS A 25 -19.74 0.62 -8.45
N ILE A 26 -19.65 -0.71 -8.43
CA ILE A 26 -20.53 -1.60 -9.22
C ILE A 26 -21.99 -1.37 -8.82
N LYS A 27 -22.30 -1.39 -7.53
CA LYS A 27 -23.66 -1.17 -7.02
C LYS A 27 -24.22 0.19 -7.46
N ASN A 28 -23.47 1.27 -7.26
CA ASN A 28 -23.92 2.62 -7.60
C ASN A 28 -24.13 2.79 -9.10
N HIS A 29 -23.26 2.19 -9.93
CA HIS A 29 -23.43 2.21 -11.38
C HIS A 29 -24.64 1.37 -11.84
N ALA A 30 -24.86 0.20 -11.24
CA ALA A 30 -26.00 -0.66 -11.56
C ALA A 30 -27.34 -0.01 -11.23
N ILE A 31 -27.44 0.70 -10.09
CA ILE A 31 -28.67 1.39 -9.67
C ILE A 31 -28.90 2.65 -10.51
N ASN A 32 -27.84 3.42 -10.79
CA ASN A 32 -27.93 4.76 -11.37
C ASN A 32 -26.90 4.98 -12.49
N PRO A 33 -26.99 4.26 -13.63
CA PRO A 33 -25.93 4.28 -14.64
C PRO A 33 -25.73 5.65 -15.30
N LYS A 34 -26.82 6.43 -15.49
CA LYS A 34 -26.79 7.74 -16.15
C LYS A 34 -26.35 8.89 -15.22
N SER A 35 -26.55 8.76 -13.91
CA SER A 35 -26.20 9.79 -12.92
C SER A 35 -25.01 9.41 -12.04
N TYR A 36 -24.38 8.27 -12.35
CA TYR A 36 -23.22 7.73 -11.66
C TYR A 36 -22.14 8.79 -11.40
N THR A 37 -21.56 8.77 -10.20
CA THR A 37 -20.41 9.59 -9.84
C THR A 37 -19.43 8.76 -9.03
N SER A 38 -18.16 8.80 -9.41
CA SER A 38 -17.06 8.18 -8.70
C SER A 38 -16.79 8.92 -7.40
N LEU A 39 -17.02 8.24 -6.28
CA LEU A 39 -16.63 8.73 -4.96
C LEU A 39 -15.21 8.24 -4.61
N PRO A 40 -14.42 9.03 -3.86
CA PRO A 40 -13.09 8.61 -3.40
C PRO A 40 -13.12 7.67 -2.19
N TRP A 41 -14.21 7.66 -1.43
CA TRP A 41 -14.47 6.77 -0.29
C TRP A 41 -15.99 6.60 -0.11
N PHE A 42 -16.42 5.58 0.63
CA PHE A 42 -17.85 5.28 0.79
C PHE A 42 -18.31 5.31 2.26
N PRO A 43 -19.45 5.97 2.56
CA PRO A 43 -19.99 5.98 3.90
C PRO A 43 -20.71 4.69 4.25
N THR A 44 -20.70 4.32 5.54
CA THR A 44 -21.56 3.24 6.06
C THR A 44 -22.73 3.78 6.88
N SER A 45 -23.77 2.96 7.07
CA SER A 45 -25.01 3.37 7.74
C SER A 45 -24.85 3.64 9.24
N LYS A 46 -24.01 2.88 9.94
CA LYS A 46 -23.80 3.03 11.39
C LYS A 46 -22.67 3.99 11.71
N ILE A 47 -21.57 3.92 10.97
CA ILE A 47 -20.37 4.74 11.19
C ILE A 47 -20.00 5.36 9.85
N ARG A 48 -20.43 6.62 9.62
CA ARG A 48 -20.24 7.31 8.33
C ARG A 48 -18.82 7.19 7.81
N TYR A 49 -17.82 7.41 8.67
CA TYR A 49 -16.40 7.43 8.30
C TYR A 49 -15.66 6.10 8.55
N LEU A 50 -16.37 4.96 8.61
CA LEU A 50 -15.76 3.67 8.99
C LEU A 50 -14.51 3.34 8.17
N GLU A 51 -14.60 3.46 6.84
CA GLU A 51 -13.47 3.23 5.93
C GLU A 51 -12.24 4.08 6.30
N LEU A 52 -12.45 5.40 6.46
CA LEU A 52 -11.39 6.35 6.77
C LEU A 52 -10.81 6.13 8.17
N ILE A 53 -11.66 5.77 9.15
CA ILE A 53 -11.22 5.42 10.51
C ILE A 53 -10.36 4.15 10.49
N LEU A 54 -10.75 3.13 9.72
CA LEU A 54 -9.96 1.90 9.59
C LEU A 54 -8.61 2.18 8.91
N ILE A 55 -8.57 3.04 7.89
CA ILE A 55 -7.31 3.48 7.28
C ILE A 55 -6.43 4.18 8.31
N MET A 56 -6.96 5.16 9.05
CA MET A 56 -6.20 5.87 10.09
C MET A 56 -5.68 4.92 11.19
N ALA A 57 -6.52 3.99 11.66
CA ALA A 57 -6.15 3.01 12.67
C ALA A 57 -5.04 2.06 12.16
N GLY A 58 -5.18 1.55 10.94
CA GLY A 58 -4.17 0.71 10.30
C GLY A 58 -2.84 1.44 10.09
N CYS A 59 -2.88 2.69 9.64
CA CYS A 59 -1.68 3.52 9.49
C CYS A 59 -1.00 3.80 10.83
N THR A 60 -1.78 4.11 11.87
CA THR A 60 -1.24 4.33 13.23
C THR A 60 -0.57 3.07 13.77
N MET A 61 -1.21 1.91 13.59
CA MET A 61 -0.62 0.62 13.97
C MET A 61 0.65 0.32 13.19
N SER A 62 0.66 0.58 11.87
CA SER A 62 1.84 0.41 11.01
C SER A 62 3.01 1.27 11.48
N ILE A 63 2.79 2.56 11.72
CA ILE A 63 3.82 3.48 12.25
C ILE A 63 4.34 3.00 13.62
N ALA A 64 3.45 2.56 14.50
CA ALA A 64 3.83 2.03 15.80
C ALA A 64 4.70 0.77 15.67
N MET A 65 4.31 -0.16 14.78
CA MET A 65 5.06 -1.38 14.51
C MET A 65 6.44 -1.10 13.91
N GLU A 66 6.54 -0.20 12.93
CA GLU A 66 7.81 0.07 12.24
C GLU A 66 8.78 0.90 13.13
N LEU A 67 8.30 1.88 13.90
CA LEU A 67 9.20 2.80 14.62
C LEU A 67 9.42 2.47 16.10
N PHE A 68 8.47 1.80 16.75
CA PHE A 68 8.45 1.71 18.22
C PHE A 68 8.25 0.29 18.79
N ILE A 69 7.64 -0.63 18.06
CA ILE A 69 7.37 -2.00 18.57
C ILE A 69 8.30 -3.03 17.90
N GLY A 70 8.50 -2.92 16.59
CA GLY A 70 9.35 -3.83 15.81
C GLY A 70 10.84 -3.69 16.11
N PRO A 71 11.41 -2.47 16.23
CA PRO A 71 12.83 -2.32 16.58
C PRO A 71 13.15 -2.87 17.97
N ASP A 72 14.28 -3.59 18.13
CA ASP A 72 14.66 -4.25 19.39
C ASP A 72 14.67 -3.30 20.61
N ARG A 73 15.13 -2.05 20.40
CA ARG A 73 15.22 -1.03 21.45
C ARG A 73 13.92 -0.23 21.64
N HIS A 74 12.86 -0.60 20.94
CA HIS A 74 11.55 0.06 20.95
C HIS A 74 11.61 1.57 20.62
N GLN A 75 12.62 1.95 19.85
CA GLN A 75 12.85 3.31 19.36
C GLN A 75 13.71 3.26 18.10
N PRO A 76 13.51 4.19 17.15
CA PRO A 76 14.05 4.03 15.80
C PRO A 76 15.48 4.57 15.62
N LEU A 77 16.07 5.22 16.64
CA LEU A 77 17.40 5.84 16.56
C LEU A 77 18.48 4.97 17.24
N ASP A 78 19.76 5.25 16.99
CA ASP A 78 20.85 4.64 17.75
C ASP A 78 21.16 5.44 19.04
N ARG A 79 22.14 4.98 19.85
CA ARG A 79 22.55 5.62 21.11
C ARG A 79 23.07 7.04 20.92
N ASP A 80 23.62 7.33 19.76
CA ASP A 80 24.11 8.67 19.37
C ASP A 80 23.02 9.54 18.73
N GLY A 81 21.80 9.03 18.59
CA GLY A 81 20.66 9.72 17.98
C GLY A 81 20.61 9.64 16.45
N THR A 82 21.52 8.91 15.80
CA THR A 82 21.49 8.70 14.34
C THR A 82 20.47 7.62 13.95
N ILE A 83 20.16 7.50 12.65
CA ILE A 83 19.27 6.44 12.13
C ILE A 83 20.14 5.26 11.69
N PRO A 84 20.00 4.07 12.32
CA PRO A 84 20.66 2.85 11.87
C PRO A 84 20.27 2.49 10.43
N SER A 85 21.21 1.98 9.62
CA SER A 85 20.94 1.60 8.23
C SER A 85 19.83 0.54 8.12
N ASN A 86 19.82 -0.43 9.03
CA ASN A 86 18.78 -1.47 9.11
C ASN A 86 17.40 -0.94 9.53
N HIS A 87 17.26 0.33 9.92
CA HIS A 87 15.99 0.99 10.22
C HIS A 87 15.49 1.88 9.08
N LEU A 88 16.27 2.09 8.01
CA LEU A 88 15.89 3.01 6.93
C LEU A 88 14.55 2.61 6.28
N HIS A 89 14.39 1.31 6.00
CA HIS A 89 13.13 0.76 5.47
C HIS A 89 11.92 1.01 6.39
N ASN A 90 12.12 1.06 7.71
CA ASN A 90 11.04 1.33 8.66
C ASN A 90 10.54 2.77 8.53
N PHE A 91 11.46 3.71 8.33
CA PHE A 91 11.12 5.11 8.09
C PHE A 91 10.40 5.28 6.75
N GLU A 92 10.83 4.57 5.71
CA GLU A 92 10.14 4.57 4.41
C GLU A 92 8.71 4.06 4.53
N HIS A 93 8.52 2.90 5.16
CA HIS A 93 7.19 2.31 5.39
C HIS A 93 6.31 3.21 6.27
N SER A 94 6.90 3.84 7.29
CA SER A 94 6.20 4.78 8.16
C SER A 94 5.79 6.03 7.40
N SER A 95 6.63 6.53 6.49
CA SER A 95 6.32 7.66 5.62
C SER A 95 5.11 7.37 4.71
N ILE A 96 5.04 6.18 4.10
CA ILE A 96 3.86 5.71 3.35
C ILE A 96 2.61 5.70 4.25
N SER A 97 2.74 5.19 5.47
CA SER A 97 1.63 5.12 6.41
C SER A 97 1.15 6.52 6.83
N ILE A 98 2.06 7.47 7.00
CA ILE A 98 1.74 8.87 7.31
C ILE A 98 0.96 9.51 6.16
N THR A 99 1.39 9.36 4.90
CA THR A 99 0.66 9.99 3.77
C THR A 99 -0.74 9.42 3.60
N LEU A 100 -0.92 8.10 3.79
CA LEU A 100 -2.23 7.45 3.79
C LEU A 100 -3.11 7.91 4.97
N PHE A 101 -2.52 8.09 6.16
CA PHE A 101 -3.21 8.69 7.31
C PHE A 101 -3.69 10.10 6.99
N MET A 102 -2.81 10.95 6.42
CA MET A 102 -3.17 12.32 6.05
C MET A 102 -4.28 12.35 5.01
N TYR A 103 -4.24 11.46 4.01
CA TYR A 103 -5.33 11.29 3.04
C TYR A 103 -6.67 11.01 3.76
N ALA A 104 -6.70 10.05 4.69
CA ALA A 104 -7.92 9.69 5.40
C ALA A 104 -8.43 10.81 6.33
N ALA A 105 -7.53 11.44 7.08
CA ALA A 105 -7.87 12.53 7.99
C ALA A 105 -8.42 13.75 7.22
N PHE A 106 -7.74 14.18 6.16
CA PHE A 106 -8.21 15.29 5.33
C PHE A 106 -9.47 14.95 4.53
N SER A 107 -9.69 13.69 4.17
CA SER A 107 -10.97 13.26 3.56
C SER A 107 -12.17 13.53 4.47
N ILE A 108 -12.02 13.30 5.79
CA ILE A 108 -13.04 13.65 6.78
C ILE A 108 -13.23 15.17 6.87
N VAL A 109 -12.13 15.92 6.93
CA VAL A 109 -12.17 17.40 7.01
C VAL A 109 -12.85 17.99 5.78
N LEU A 110 -12.49 17.54 4.58
CA LEU A 110 -13.08 17.97 3.32
C LEU A 110 -14.57 17.62 3.24
N ASP A 111 -15.00 16.46 3.76
CA ASP A 111 -16.42 16.10 3.84
C ASP A 111 -17.21 17.01 4.78
N LYS A 112 -16.61 17.45 5.88
CA LYS A 112 -17.28 18.36 6.82
C LYS A 112 -17.36 19.80 6.35
N ILE A 113 -16.32 20.29 5.67
CA ILE A 113 -16.28 21.65 5.12
C ILE A 113 -17.10 21.74 3.83
N ALA A 114 -17.16 20.65 3.06
CA ALA A 114 -17.84 20.54 1.78
C ALA A 114 -17.51 21.68 0.77
N PRO A 115 -16.21 21.97 0.50
CA PRO A 115 -15.86 22.95 -0.52
C PRO A 115 -16.32 22.49 -1.91
N PRO A 116 -16.53 23.40 -2.89
CA PRO A 116 -16.99 23.03 -4.24
C PRO A 116 -16.12 21.97 -4.93
N ALA A 117 -14.82 21.94 -4.62
CA ALA A 117 -13.84 20.99 -5.16
C ALA A 117 -13.57 19.77 -4.24
N GLN A 118 -14.42 19.49 -3.24
CA GLN A 118 -14.22 18.44 -2.23
C GLN A 118 -13.68 17.12 -2.80
N TYR A 119 -14.38 16.55 -3.78
CA TYR A 119 -13.99 15.26 -4.36
C TYR A 119 -12.70 15.37 -5.16
N GLY A 120 -12.48 16.46 -5.90
CA GLY A 120 -11.23 16.69 -6.64
C GLY A 120 -10.03 16.80 -5.70
N LEU A 121 -10.16 17.54 -4.59
CA LEU A 121 -9.14 17.65 -3.54
C LEU A 121 -8.86 16.30 -2.88
N THR A 122 -9.91 15.49 -2.65
CA THR A 122 -9.75 14.16 -2.07
C THR A 122 -9.01 13.21 -3.03
N HIS A 123 -9.32 13.25 -4.33
CA HIS A 123 -8.56 12.50 -5.33
C HIS A 123 -7.10 12.99 -5.40
N LEU A 124 -6.86 14.30 -5.35
CA LEU A 124 -5.49 14.85 -5.33
C LEU A 124 -4.68 14.33 -4.13
N LEU A 125 -5.27 14.30 -2.93
CA LEU A 125 -4.63 13.73 -1.74
C LEU A 125 -4.32 12.24 -1.92
N GLY A 126 -5.27 11.47 -2.49
CA GLY A 126 -5.05 10.06 -2.82
C GLY A 126 -3.93 9.87 -3.85
N SER A 127 -3.86 10.72 -4.88
CA SER A 127 -2.78 10.72 -5.86
C SER A 127 -1.42 11.06 -5.25
N ILE A 128 -1.37 11.99 -4.30
CA ILE A 128 -0.12 12.28 -3.56
C ILE A 128 0.31 11.06 -2.75
N ALA A 129 -0.63 10.39 -2.06
CA ALA A 129 -0.33 9.19 -1.30
C ALA A 129 0.18 8.05 -2.21
N PHE A 130 -0.50 7.76 -3.32
CA PHE A 130 -0.03 6.75 -4.29
C PHE A 130 1.28 7.14 -4.98
N GLY A 131 1.49 8.43 -5.26
CA GLY A 131 2.72 8.93 -5.86
C GLY A 131 3.92 8.75 -4.92
N GLN A 132 3.75 9.09 -3.65
CA GLN A 132 4.78 8.89 -2.63
C GLN A 132 4.99 7.39 -2.34
N GLN A 133 3.92 6.59 -2.30
CA GLN A 133 4.00 5.14 -2.17
C GLN A 133 4.80 4.53 -3.33
N LEU A 134 4.50 4.91 -4.58
CA LEU A 134 5.23 4.43 -5.76
C LEU A 134 6.71 4.83 -5.70
N LEU A 135 7.00 6.09 -5.36
CA LEU A 135 8.36 6.59 -5.24
C LEU A 135 9.16 5.81 -4.19
N LEU A 136 8.61 5.62 -3.00
CA LEU A 136 9.31 4.89 -1.95
C LEU A 136 9.45 3.41 -2.28
N PHE A 137 8.44 2.75 -2.85
CA PHE A 137 8.63 1.37 -3.31
C PHE A 137 9.62 1.24 -4.47
N HIS A 138 9.75 2.27 -5.32
CA HIS A 138 10.76 2.27 -6.37
C HIS A 138 12.17 2.32 -5.78
N LEU A 139 12.43 3.26 -4.87
CA LEU A 139 13.72 3.39 -4.18
C LEU A 139 14.02 2.14 -3.33
N HIS A 140 13.02 1.67 -2.57
CA HIS A 140 13.11 0.44 -1.78
C HIS A 140 13.39 -0.80 -2.65
N SER A 141 12.76 -0.89 -3.82
CA SER A 141 12.97 -2.01 -4.74
C SER A 141 14.31 -1.96 -5.45
N THR A 142 14.97 -0.80 -5.54
CA THR A 142 16.35 -0.74 -6.04
C THR A 142 17.36 -1.31 -5.04
N ASP A 143 16.99 -1.39 -3.76
CA ASP A 143 17.80 -2.03 -2.72
C ASP A 143 17.61 -3.57 -2.72
N HIS A 144 16.50 -4.06 -3.28
CA HIS A 144 16.21 -5.49 -3.43
C HIS A 144 16.61 -6.04 -4.80
N MET A 145 17.76 -6.72 -4.86
CA MET A 145 18.15 -7.49 -6.06
C MET A 145 17.51 -8.89 -6.08
N GLY A 146 17.27 -9.46 -7.26
CA GLY A 146 16.77 -10.84 -7.41
C GLY A 146 15.24 -10.99 -7.30
N VAL A 147 14.77 -12.07 -6.69
CA VAL A 147 13.35 -12.46 -6.70
C VAL A 147 12.47 -11.44 -5.95
N GLU A 148 12.91 -10.97 -4.78
CA GLU A 148 12.18 -9.96 -4.00
C GLU A 148 11.95 -8.68 -4.81
N GLY A 149 12.98 -8.20 -5.52
CA GLY A 149 12.89 -7.05 -6.43
C GLY A 149 11.88 -7.26 -7.57
N GLN A 150 11.82 -8.46 -8.16
CA GLN A 150 10.82 -8.77 -9.20
C GLN A 150 9.38 -8.70 -8.67
N TYR A 151 9.15 -9.21 -7.46
CA TYR A 151 7.84 -9.11 -6.81
C TYR A 151 7.48 -7.65 -6.52
N HIS A 152 8.42 -6.84 -6.03
CA HIS A 152 8.18 -5.41 -5.78
C HIS A 152 7.95 -4.63 -7.07
N TRP A 153 8.63 -4.97 -8.17
CA TRP A 153 8.39 -4.35 -9.47
C TRP A 153 6.96 -4.59 -9.98
N LEU A 154 6.43 -5.81 -9.82
CA LEU A 154 5.04 -6.13 -10.16
C LEU A 154 4.04 -5.36 -9.26
N LEU A 155 4.37 -5.16 -7.97
CA LEU A 155 3.58 -4.31 -7.08
C LEU A 155 3.54 -2.85 -7.58
N GLN A 156 4.67 -2.32 -8.02
CA GLN A 156 4.77 -0.94 -8.54
C GLN A 156 3.85 -0.70 -9.73
N ILE A 157 3.65 -1.68 -10.62
CA ILE A 157 2.70 -1.57 -11.74
C ILE A 157 1.28 -1.34 -11.21
N ALA A 158 0.86 -2.11 -10.20
CA ALA A 158 -0.47 -1.96 -9.60
C ALA A 158 -0.64 -0.60 -8.90
N ILE A 159 0.39 -0.13 -8.19
CA ILE A 159 0.41 1.20 -7.57
C ILE A 159 0.34 2.29 -8.64
N PHE A 160 1.09 2.17 -9.74
CA PHE A 160 1.08 3.13 -10.85
C PHE A 160 -0.31 3.24 -11.50
N ILE A 161 -0.98 2.11 -11.76
CA ILE A 161 -2.35 2.11 -12.27
C ILE A 161 -3.29 2.81 -11.28
N SER A 162 -3.10 2.58 -9.98
CA SER A 162 -3.91 3.22 -8.92
C SER A 162 -3.68 4.73 -8.86
N LEU A 163 -2.43 5.18 -9.02
CA LEU A 163 -2.07 6.59 -9.13
C LEU A 163 -2.74 7.27 -10.34
N VAL A 164 -2.55 6.69 -11.53
CA VAL A 164 -3.07 7.25 -12.80
C VAL A 164 -4.60 7.32 -12.75
N THR A 165 -5.27 6.25 -12.35
CA THR A 165 -6.74 6.22 -12.27
C THR A 165 -7.28 7.17 -11.19
N THR A 166 -6.54 7.38 -10.10
CA THR A 166 -6.91 8.39 -9.09
C THR A 166 -6.77 9.82 -9.63
N LEU A 167 -5.71 10.13 -10.38
CA LEU A 167 -5.52 11.41 -11.06
C LEU A 167 -6.61 11.66 -12.10
N LEU A 168 -6.92 10.65 -12.93
CA LEU A 168 -8.00 10.72 -13.91
C LEU A 168 -9.36 10.95 -13.25
N GLY A 169 -9.55 10.49 -12.01
CA GLY A 169 -10.78 10.71 -11.24
C GLY A 169 -11.09 12.19 -10.97
N ILE A 170 -10.09 13.07 -11.04
CA ILE A 170 -10.26 14.53 -10.88
C ILE A 170 -11.03 15.10 -12.08
N ASN A 171 -10.62 14.75 -13.30
CA ASN A 171 -11.20 15.30 -14.54
C ASN A 171 -12.36 14.45 -15.09
N TYR A 172 -12.43 13.17 -14.71
CA TYR A 172 -13.43 12.23 -15.22
C TYR A 172 -14.28 11.60 -14.09
N PRO A 173 -14.94 12.40 -13.23
CA PRO A 173 -15.68 11.90 -12.06
C PRO A 173 -16.91 11.05 -12.43
N LYS A 174 -17.35 11.07 -13.68
CA LYS A 174 -18.49 10.27 -14.19
C LYS A 174 -18.08 8.96 -14.85
N SER A 175 -16.78 8.69 -14.98
CA SER A 175 -16.28 7.47 -15.64
C SER A 175 -16.32 6.27 -14.69
N PHE A 176 -17.28 5.37 -14.89
CA PHE A 176 -17.35 4.10 -14.16
C PHE A 176 -16.10 3.25 -14.39
N LEU A 177 -15.65 3.15 -15.64
CA LEU A 177 -14.47 2.36 -15.99
C LEU A 177 -13.22 2.81 -15.23
N ASN A 178 -13.01 4.13 -15.09
CA ASN A 178 -11.89 4.67 -14.33
C ASN A 178 -11.95 4.28 -12.85
N SER A 179 -13.11 4.45 -12.21
CA SER A 179 -13.29 4.04 -10.81
C SER A 179 -13.21 2.53 -10.58
N PHE A 180 -13.68 1.74 -11.55
CA PHE A 180 -13.58 0.28 -11.51
C PHE A 180 -12.11 -0.14 -11.58
N ALA A 181 -11.35 0.41 -12.54
CA ALA A 181 -9.92 0.16 -12.69
C ALA A 181 -9.13 0.57 -11.43
N ARG A 182 -9.44 1.73 -10.83
CA ARG A 182 -8.85 2.15 -9.55
C ARG A 182 -9.13 1.17 -8.42
N SER A 183 -10.38 0.74 -8.28
CA SER A 183 -10.77 -0.17 -7.19
C SER A 183 -10.13 -1.55 -7.36
N LEU A 184 -10.12 -2.06 -8.60
CA LEU A 184 -9.50 -3.34 -8.95
C LEU A 184 -7.99 -3.30 -8.73
N SER A 185 -7.31 -2.22 -9.13
CA SER A 185 -5.87 -2.06 -8.91
C SER A 185 -5.52 -1.95 -7.42
N ASN A 186 -6.28 -1.20 -6.62
CA ASN A 186 -6.12 -1.18 -5.16
C ASN A 186 -6.32 -2.56 -4.52
N MET A 187 -7.36 -3.28 -4.93
CA MET A 187 -7.61 -4.65 -4.46
C MET A 187 -6.45 -5.57 -4.85
N PHE A 188 -5.93 -5.45 -6.07
CA PHE A 188 -4.83 -6.25 -6.57
C PHE A 188 -3.51 -5.94 -5.88
N GLN A 189 -3.22 -4.68 -5.52
CA GLN A 189 -2.10 -4.35 -4.63
C GLN A 189 -2.17 -5.17 -3.34
N GLY A 190 -3.35 -5.25 -2.74
CA GLY A 190 -3.57 -6.03 -1.52
C GLY A 190 -3.34 -7.52 -1.70
N VAL A 191 -3.91 -8.10 -2.76
CA VAL A 191 -3.68 -9.51 -3.13
C VAL A 191 -2.19 -9.77 -3.36
N TRP A 192 -1.53 -8.91 -4.11
CA TRP A 192 -0.13 -9.09 -4.47
C TRP A 192 0.81 -8.99 -3.27
N LEU A 193 0.55 -8.05 -2.34
CA LEU A 193 1.25 -7.97 -1.06
C LEU A 193 1.10 -9.27 -0.24
N MET A 194 -0.11 -9.82 -0.15
CA MET A 194 -0.31 -11.09 0.55
C MET A 194 0.44 -12.25 -0.14
N VAL A 195 0.38 -12.32 -1.48
CA VAL A 195 1.11 -13.33 -2.27
C VAL A 195 2.62 -13.22 -2.02
N MET A 196 3.18 -12.03 -2.15
CA MET A 196 4.59 -11.75 -1.87
C MET A 196 4.97 -12.18 -0.44
N GLY A 197 4.15 -11.83 0.55
CA GLY A 197 4.34 -12.25 1.94
C GLY A 197 4.45 -13.77 2.10
N PHE A 198 3.53 -14.53 1.52
CA PHE A 198 3.56 -15.99 1.59
C PHE A 198 4.70 -16.60 0.79
N MET A 199 4.91 -16.16 -0.45
CA MET A 199 5.88 -16.78 -1.37
C MET A 199 7.33 -16.55 -0.94
N LEU A 200 7.65 -15.40 -0.34
CA LEU A 200 9.01 -15.08 0.06
C LEU A 200 9.34 -15.49 1.50
N TRP A 201 8.35 -15.55 2.41
CA TRP A 201 8.60 -15.86 3.83
C TRP A 201 8.02 -17.20 4.32
N THR A 202 7.56 -18.07 3.42
CA THR A 202 7.16 -19.45 3.74
C THR A 202 8.13 -20.43 3.06
N PRO A 203 8.98 -21.18 3.81
CA PRO A 203 10.03 -22.02 3.25
C PRO A 203 9.56 -23.02 2.18
N GLN A 204 8.34 -23.54 2.30
CA GLN A 204 7.76 -24.50 1.36
C GLN A 204 7.39 -23.91 0.00
N PHE A 205 7.30 -22.57 -0.11
CA PHE A 205 6.94 -21.85 -1.34
C PHE A 205 8.12 -21.17 -2.02
N ILE A 206 9.30 -21.20 -1.40
CA ILE A 206 10.53 -20.65 -2.00
C ILE A 206 10.89 -21.46 -3.25
N PRO A 207 11.22 -20.82 -4.38
CA PRO A 207 11.60 -21.53 -5.60
C PRO A 207 12.82 -22.45 -5.39
N LYS A 208 12.87 -23.54 -6.16
CA LYS A 208 14.05 -24.44 -6.15
C LYS A 208 15.30 -23.66 -6.55
N GLY A 209 16.40 -23.90 -5.86
CA GLY A 209 17.66 -23.16 -6.06
C GLY A 209 17.73 -21.82 -5.33
N CYS A 210 16.68 -21.46 -4.58
CA CYS A 210 16.66 -20.29 -3.72
C CYS A 210 16.61 -20.68 -2.23
N PHE A 211 17.12 -19.80 -1.37
CA PHE A 211 17.23 -19.99 0.06
C PHE A 211 17.00 -18.69 0.83
N MET A 212 16.61 -18.81 2.09
CA MET A 212 16.51 -17.66 3.01
C MET A 212 17.90 -17.28 3.50
N ASN A 213 18.30 -16.04 3.25
CA ASN A 213 19.52 -15.44 3.75
C ASN A 213 19.22 -14.36 4.79
N LEU A 214 20.09 -14.17 5.79
CA LEU A 214 19.98 -13.07 6.75
C LEU A 214 20.93 -11.95 6.34
N GLU A 215 20.37 -10.83 5.90
CA GLU A 215 21.11 -9.66 5.42
C GLU A 215 20.63 -8.42 6.18
N GLU A 216 21.56 -7.66 6.75
CA GLU A 216 21.27 -6.42 7.48
C GLU A 216 20.18 -6.55 8.58
N GLY A 217 20.07 -7.73 9.18
CA GLY A 217 19.07 -8.04 10.20
C GLY A 217 17.71 -8.54 9.68
N HIS A 218 17.56 -8.70 8.36
CA HIS A 218 16.32 -9.15 7.70
C HIS A 218 16.51 -10.46 6.95
N LYS A 219 15.44 -11.27 6.91
CA LYS A 219 15.43 -12.48 6.09
C LYS A 219 14.98 -12.14 4.67
N VAL A 220 15.86 -12.35 3.71
CA VAL A 220 15.63 -12.12 2.28
C VAL A 220 15.81 -13.42 1.50
N VAL A 221 15.13 -13.55 0.36
CA VAL A 221 15.28 -14.73 -0.52
C VAL A 221 16.37 -14.46 -1.55
N ARG A 222 17.41 -15.29 -1.57
CA ARG A 222 18.47 -15.30 -2.59
C ARG A 222 18.44 -16.59 -3.38
N CYS A 223 18.85 -16.54 -4.64
CA CYS A 223 18.98 -17.72 -5.49
C CYS A 223 20.44 -17.89 -5.90
N HIS A 224 20.88 -19.13 -6.11
CA HIS A 224 22.21 -19.36 -6.67
C HIS A 224 22.32 -18.71 -8.05
N GLU A 225 23.41 -17.99 -8.30
CA GLU A 225 23.77 -17.56 -9.64
C GLU A 225 24.10 -18.80 -10.49
N GLU A 226 23.73 -18.82 -11.77
CA GLU A 226 23.97 -19.96 -12.68
C GLU A 226 25.46 -20.35 -12.76
N GLU A 227 26.38 -19.43 -12.43
CA GLU A 227 27.83 -19.68 -12.41
C GLU A 227 28.30 -20.61 -11.27
N ALA A 228 27.50 -20.85 -10.23
CA ALA A 228 27.87 -21.74 -9.12
C ALA A 228 27.54 -23.24 -9.38
N LEU A 229 26.93 -23.57 -10.52
CA LEU A 229 26.55 -24.94 -10.89
C LEU A 229 27.52 -25.60 -11.90
N GLU A 230 28.58 -24.92 -12.31
CA GLU A 230 29.62 -25.45 -13.24
C GLU A 230 30.97 -25.78 -12.57
N LEU A 231 31.04 -25.89 -11.23
CA LEU A 231 32.24 -26.31 -10.50
C LEU A 231 32.04 -27.61 -9.72
#